data_AF-A0A921V0P1-F1
#
_entry.id   AF-A0A921V0P1-F1
#
_cell.length_a   1.000
_cell.length_b   1.000
_cell.length_c   1.000
_cell.angle_alpha   90.00
_cell.angle_beta   90.00
_cell.angle_gamma   90.00
#
_symmetry.space_group_name_H-M   'P 1'
#
loop_
_entity.id
_entity.type
_entity.pdbx_description
1 polymer ?
#
loop_
_entity_poly.entity_id
_entity_poly.type
_entity_poly.pdbx_seq_one_letter_code
_entity_poly.pdbx_strand_id
1 'polypeptide(L)'
;MADARLDWAGRSLEELRSLPDHDTFCLMALSPLDGRYDRFVKELMPFFNEFGLIRYRVLIEFSKEAHAFLNSIIDNFCIDDAKEQRCSTNPEIAKVSEFFHFGCTSEDINNLSHALARKEGVNRVMFPVMIDICRALCSLATQNSGYPMLVRTHGQVKILGKFAGAVGNYNANVVAYPEGDWPKFNPYVTQIEPRDYISKLLNLFTQLKALTMPHKINPIDFENSDGNLCQANSILSGVSMKLPISRLQCDLTDSTVLRNLGMGLGHSLLAYKATMRGISKVQVLAEPIQTVMRRYGIPERYEKLKELTRGQAVTKDSMQQFIDDLDLPEEVRSKLSKLTPHSYTGLAEDLTIDIEKWPTLFV
;
A
#
# COMPACT_ATOMS: atom_id res chain seq x y z
N MET A 1 -19.52 -10.67 -25.34
CA MET A 1 -18.85 -9.54 -25.98
C MET A 1 -18.57 -8.53 -24.89
N ALA A 2 -17.29 -8.31 -24.54
CA ALA A 2 -16.93 -7.24 -23.61
C ALA A 2 -17.46 -5.92 -24.19
N ASP A 3 -18.18 -5.15 -23.38
CA ASP A 3 -18.73 -3.86 -23.75
C ASP A 3 -17.63 -2.99 -24.39
N ALA A 4 -17.80 -2.59 -25.66
CA ALA A 4 -16.81 -1.83 -26.43
C ALA A 4 -16.48 -0.47 -25.78
N ARG A 5 -17.37 0.02 -24.90
CA ARG A 5 -17.15 1.18 -24.01
C ARG A 5 -16.09 0.91 -22.94
N LEU A 6 -15.63 -0.34 -22.85
CA LEU A 6 -14.64 -0.98 -21.98
C LEU A 6 -13.18 -0.59 -22.20
N ASP A 7 -12.83 -0.44 -23.47
CA ASP A 7 -11.46 -0.51 -23.96
C ASP A 7 -10.73 0.84 -23.90
N TRP A 8 -11.44 1.94 -23.68
CA TRP A 8 -10.82 3.26 -23.63
C TRP A 8 -9.83 3.40 -22.47
N ALA A 9 -10.08 2.77 -21.31
CA ALA A 9 -9.14 2.85 -20.19
C ALA A 9 -7.80 2.18 -20.56
N GLY A 10 -7.84 1.10 -21.35
CA GLY A 10 -6.66 0.48 -21.93
C GLY A 10 -5.97 1.39 -22.94
N ARG A 11 -6.73 1.93 -23.90
CA ARG A 11 -6.20 2.85 -24.94
C ARG A 11 -5.59 4.13 -24.35
N SER A 12 -6.22 4.77 -23.37
CA SER A 12 -5.68 5.96 -22.71
C SER A 12 -4.35 5.69 -22.02
N LEU A 13 -4.14 4.48 -21.49
CA LEU A 13 -2.85 4.09 -20.92
C LEU A 13 -1.77 3.86 -21.98
N GLU A 14 -2.15 3.37 -23.16
CA GLU A 14 -1.23 3.24 -24.29
C GLU A 14 -0.82 4.61 -24.84
N GLU A 15 -1.80 5.52 -25.01
CA GLU A 15 -1.56 6.90 -25.42
C GLU A 15 -0.60 7.63 -24.47
N LEU A 16 -0.83 7.56 -23.15
CA LEU A 16 0.05 8.18 -22.14
C LEU A 16 1.49 7.67 -22.23
N ARG A 17 1.70 6.38 -22.48
CA ARG A 17 3.05 5.80 -22.61
C ARG A 17 3.74 6.19 -23.90
N SER A 18 2.96 6.48 -24.94
CA SER A 18 3.50 6.90 -26.23
C SER A 18 3.94 8.38 -26.24
N LEU A 19 3.62 9.14 -25.17
CA LEU A 19 4.01 10.53 -25.08
C LEU A 19 5.54 10.68 -25.02
N PRO A 20 6.12 11.54 -25.87
CA PRO A 20 7.52 11.92 -25.71
C PRO A 20 7.70 12.57 -24.32
N ASP A 21 8.79 12.22 -23.64
CA ASP A 21 9.18 12.71 -22.31
C ASP A 21 8.40 12.17 -21.08
N HIS A 22 7.63 11.09 -21.22
CA HIS A 22 6.95 10.44 -20.07
C HIS A 22 7.91 10.10 -18.91
N ASP A 23 9.08 9.53 -19.20
CA ASP A 23 10.05 9.16 -18.15
C ASP A 23 10.63 10.38 -17.42
N THR A 24 10.92 11.45 -18.16
CA THR A 24 11.38 12.73 -17.60
C THR A 24 10.30 13.32 -16.70
N PHE A 25 9.03 13.28 -17.13
CA PHE A 25 7.90 13.69 -16.31
C PHE A 25 7.83 12.91 -15.00
N CYS A 26 7.90 11.58 -15.04
CA CYS A 26 7.85 10.76 -13.82
C CYS A 26 8.99 11.05 -12.83
N LEU A 27 10.17 11.42 -13.32
CA LEU A 27 11.30 11.80 -12.45
C LEU A 27 11.11 13.16 -11.78
N MET A 28 10.36 14.06 -12.41
CA MET A 28 10.10 15.42 -11.93
C MET A 28 8.74 15.57 -11.22
N ALA A 29 7.92 14.52 -11.22
CA ALA A 29 6.60 14.54 -10.61
C ALA A 29 6.67 14.84 -9.11
N LEU A 30 5.89 15.82 -8.65
CA LEU A 30 5.81 16.22 -7.24
C LEU A 30 5.19 15.11 -6.38
N SER A 31 4.13 14.49 -6.90
CA SER A 31 3.47 13.35 -6.29
C SER A 31 4.24 12.07 -6.63
N PRO A 32 4.54 11.20 -5.65
CA PRO A 32 5.21 9.94 -5.93
C PRO A 32 4.30 8.95 -6.66
N LEU A 33 2.98 9.14 -6.63
CA LEU A 33 2.02 8.30 -7.36
C LEU A 33 2.15 8.49 -8.88
N ASP A 34 2.46 9.70 -9.33
CA ASP A 34 2.62 10.04 -10.75
C ASP A 34 4.09 9.92 -11.22
N GLY A 35 5.00 9.64 -10.28
CA GLY A 35 6.42 9.46 -10.53
C GLY A 35 6.91 8.06 -10.19
N ARG A 36 7.62 7.94 -9.06
CA ARG A 36 8.24 6.69 -8.58
C ARG A 36 7.30 5.48 -8.62
N TYR A 37 6.01 5.68 -8.36
CA TYR A 37 5.02 4.62 -8.25
C TYR A 37 4.05 4.53 -9.42
N ASP A 38 4.18 5.36 -10.47
CA ASP A 38 3.28 5.40 -11.63
C ASP A 38 2.93 4.01 -12.15
N ARG A 39 3.95 3.20 -12.46
CA ARG A 39 3.78 1.84 -12.98
C ARG A 39 2.90 0.91 -12.14
N PHE A 40 2.74 1.19 -10.85
CA PHE A 40 1.94 0.38 -9.93
C PHE A 40 0.50 0.89 -9.81
N VAL A 41 0.25 2.17 -10.07
CA VAL A 41 -1.07 2.80 -9.87
C VAL A 41 -1.73 3.28 -11.16
N LYS A 42 -1.03 3.20 -12.30
CA LYS A 42 -1.51 3.63 -13.62
C LYS A 42 -2.91 3.14 -13.99
N GLU A 43 -3.30 1.93 -13.58
CA GLU A 43 -4.63 1.37 -13.83
C GLU A 43 -5.78 2.24 -13.26
N LEU A 44 -5.52 3.06 -12.24
CA LEU A 44 -6.48 4.01 -11.68
C LEU A 44 -6.53 5.33 -12.44
N MET A 45 -5.48 5.71 -13.18
CA MET A 45 -5.36 7.03 -13.82
C MET A 45 -6.54 7.34 -14.75
N PRO A 46 -7.01 6.43 -15.63
CA PRO A 46 -8.12 6.72 -16.53
C PRO A 46 -9.40 7.18 -15.82
N PHE A 47 -9.56 6.83 -14.54
CA PHE A 47 -10.76 7.12 -13.77
C PHE A 47 -10.68 8.42 -12.97
N PHE A 48 -9.50 8.74 -12.42
CA PHE A 48 -9.37 9.78 -11.39
C PHE A 48 -8.43 10.94 -11.76
N ASN A 49 -7.92 10.99 -13.00
CA ASN A 49 -7.22 12.17 -13.51
C ASN A 49 -8.19 13.15 -14.20
N GLU A 50 -7.68 14.33 -14.57
CA GLU A 50 -8.49 15.38 -15.21
C GLU A 50 -9.08 14.92 -16.55
N PHE A 51 -8.31 14.17 -17.32
CA PHE A 51 -8.76 13.58 -18.58
C PHE A 51 -9.98 12.66 -18.38
N GLY A 52 -9.91 11.77 -17.38
CA GLY A 52 -10.99 10.87 -17.01
C GLY A 52 -12.24 11.64 -16.57
N LEU A 53 -12.08 12.68 -15.75
CA LEU A 53 -13.19 13.54 -15.33
C LEU A 53 -13.86 14.22 -16.53
N ILE A 54 -13.08 14.81 -17.44
CA ILE A 54 -13.60 15.46 -18.65
C ILE A 54 -14.35 14.43 -19.50
N ARG A 55 -13.79 13.24 -19.70
CA ARG A 55 -14.41 12.17 -20.46
C ARG A 55 -15.75 11.73 -19.85
N TYR A 56 -15.83 11.55 -18.52
CA TYR A 56 -17.10 11.21 -17.87
C TYR A 56 -18.13 12.32 -18.01
N ARG A 57 -17.72 13.60 -17.92
CA ARG A 57 -18.61 14.74 -18.17
C ARG A 57 -19.17 14.71 -19.58
N VAL A 58 -18.31 14.49 -20.59
CA VAL A 58 -18.71 14.29 -21.99
C VAL A 58 -19.70 13.13 -22.08
N LEU A 59 -19.40 11.97 -21.50
CA LEU A 59 -20.27 10.80 -21.52
C LEU A 59 -21.68 11.08 -20.97
N ILE A 60 -21.79 11.88 -19.90
CA ILE A 60 -23.07 12.20 -19.25
C ILE A 60 -23.87 13.21 -20.07
N GLU A 61 -23.22 14.23 -20.61
CA GLU A 61 -23.84 15.24 -21.46
C GLU A 61 -24.41 14.65 -22.76
N PHE A 62 -23.77 13.60 -23.30
CA PHE A 62 -24.13 12.98 -24.58
C PHE A 62 -24.89 11.65 -24.41
N SER A 63 -25.90 11.66 -23.54
CA SER A 63 -26.85 10.56 -23.33
C SER A 63 -27.54 10.08 -24.62
N LYS A 64 -28.07 8.85 -24.57
CA LYS A 64 -28.39 7.91 -25.67
C LYS A 64 -29.01 8.52 -26.93
N GLU A 65 -29.78 9.60 -26.91
CA GLU A 65 -30.69 9.94 -28.01
C GLU A 65 -30.05 10.43 -29.34
N ALA A 66 -28.74 10.65 -29.44
CA ALA A 66 -28.05 10.98 -30.71
C ALA A 66 -26.93 9.97 -31.07
N HIS A 67 -27.34 8.89 -31.75
CA HIS A 67 -26.78 7.54 -31.61
C HIS A 67 -25.53 7.12 -32.43
N ALA A 68 -24.91 7.95 -33.27
CA ALA A 68 -23.77 7.47 -34.08
C ALA A 68 -22.55 8.40 -34.07
N PHE A 69 -22.74 9.67 -34.42
CA PHE A 69 -21.62 10.63 -34.45
C PHE A 69 -21.13 10.97 -33.03
N LEU A 70 -22.02 11.17 -32.07
CA LEU A 70 -21.62 11.43 -30.67
C LEU A 70 -20.99 10.20 -30.02
N ASN A 71 -21.51 9.00 -30.30
CA ASN A 71 -20.86 7.76 -29.89
C ASN A 71 -19.46 7.65 -30.49
N SER A 72 -19.23 8.07 -31.74
CA SER A 72 -17.89 8.11 -32.33
C SER A 72 -16.95 9.13 -31.67
N ILE A 73 -17.47 10.25 -31.14
CA ILE A 73 -16.68 11.21 -30.36
C ILE A 73 -16.31 10.59 -29.01
N ILE A 74 -17.27 9.97 -28.30
CA ILE A 74 -17.03 9.28 -27.03
C ILE A 74 -16.02 8.15 -27.23
N ASP A 75 -16.21 7.33 -28.26
CA ASP A 75 -15.39 6.16 -28.53
C ASP A 75 -13.98 6.54 -28.99
N ASN A 76 -13.78 7.70 -29.60
CA ASN A 76 -12.47 8.18 -30.06
C ASN A 76 -11.87 9.33 -29.22
N PHE A 77 -12.50 9.71 -28.11
CA PHE A 77 -12.05 10.82 -27.27
C PHE A 77 -10.61 10.60 -26.76
N CYS A 78 -9.70 11.46 -27.20
CA CYS A 78 -8.27 11.38 -26.93
C CYS A 78 -7.75 12.57 -26.10
N ILE A 79 -6.49 12.52 -25.68
CA ILE A 79 -5.86 13.57 -24.86
C ILE A 79 -5.91 14.95 -25.53
N ASP A 80 -5.82 15.02 -26.87
CA ASP A 80 -5.87 16.29 -27.58
C ASP A 80 -7.29 16.86 -27.65
N ASP A 81 -8.32 16.01 -27.72
CA ASP A 81 -9.72 16.46 -27.60
C ASP A 81 -10.02 17.03 -26.21
N ALA A 82 -9.32 16.56 -25.16
CA ALA A 82 -9.43 17.17 -23.84
C ALA A 82 -8.79 18.56 -23.75
N LYS A 83 -7.86 18.90 -24.65
CA LYS A 83 -7.21 20.21 -24.73
C LYS A 83 -7.98 21.19 -25.64
N GLU A 84 -8.62 20.70 -26.68
CA GLU A 84 -9.36 21.51 -27.66
C GLU A 84 -10.88 21.35 -27.48
N GLN A 85 -11.63 22.43 -27.22
CA GLN A 85 -13.10 22.41 -27.18
C GLN A 85 -13.71 22.13 -28.59
N ARG A 86 -13.67 20.89 -29.04
CA ARG A 86 -13.95 20.47 -30.43
C ARG A 86 -15.43 20.35 -30.85
N CYS A 87 -16.38 20.85 -30.06
CA CYS A 87 -17.80 20.65 -30.37
C CYS A 87 -18.36 21.60 -31.47
N SER A 88 -17.61 22.61 -31.93
CA SER A 88 -18.12 23.70 -32.77
C SER A 88 -18.03 23.48 -34.29
N THR A 89 -17.54 22.34 -34.78
CA THR A 89 -17.25 22.14 -36.22
C THR A 89 -18.30 21.35 -37.01
N ASN A 90 -19.32 20.76 -36.37
CA ASN A 90 -20.35 19.97 -37.07
C ASN A 90 -21.70 20.74 -37.21
N PRO A 91 -22.20 20.96 -38.45
CA PRO A 91 -23.44 21.71 -38.69
C PRO A 91 -24.71 21.12 -38.05
N GLU A 92 -24.79 19.79 -37.87
CA GLU A 92 -25.94 19.15 -37.22
C GLU A 92 -25.86 19.25 -35.69
N ILE A 93 -24.66 19.23 -35.12
CA ILE A 93 -24.42 19.49 -33.69
C ILE A 93 -24.73 20.95 -33.35
N ALA A 94 -24.35 21.89 -34.22
CA ALA A 94 -24.62 23.30 -34.03
C ALA A 94 -26.13 23.61 -33.90
N LYS A 95 -27.00 22.82 -34.55
CA LYS A 95 -28.47 22.98 -34.48
C LYS A 95 -29.08 22.57 -33.14
N VAL A 96 -28.39 21.72 -32.38
CA VAL A 96 -28.83 21.21 -31.07
C VAL A 96 -27.88 21.62 -29.94
N SER A 97 -26.93 22.52 -30.22
CA SER A 97 -25.89 22.91 -29.27
C SER A 97 -26.44 23.60 -28.03
N GLU A 98 -27.54 24.34 -28.18
CA GLU A 98 -28.27 24.98 -27.09
C GLU A 98 -28.99 23.97 -26.18
N PHE A 99 -29.14 22.71 -26.62
CA PHE A 99 -29.69 21.62 -25.80
C PHE A 99 -28.62 20.86 -25.02
N PHE A 100 -27.33 21.08 -25.29
CA PHE A 100 -26.27 20.59 -24.40
C PHE A 100 -26.37 21.32 -23.07
N HIS A 101 -26.25 20.59 -21.96
CA HIS A 101 -26.43 21.14 -20.62
C HIS A 101 -27.84 21.70 -20.32
N PHE A 102 -28.84 21.43 -21.16
CA PHE A 102 -30.17 22.01 -20.99
C PHE A 102 -30.87 21.51 -19.72
N GLY A 103 -31.25 22.47 -18.86
CA GLY A 103 -31.92 22.17 -17.59
C GLY A 103 -31.01 21.55 -16.53
N CYS A 104 -29.71 21.41 -16.81
CA CYS A 104 -28.72 20.90 -15.89
C CYS A 104 -27.96 22.04 -15.21
N THR A 105 -27.47 21.75 -14.02
CA THR A 105 -26.41 22.50 -13.35
C THR A 105 -25.08 21.77 -13.55
N SER A 106 -23.96 22.46 -13.32
CA SER A 106 -22.64 21.80 -13.36
C SER A 106 -22.53 20.64 -12.37
N GLU A 107 -23.25 20.70 -11.24
CA GLU A 107 -23.22 19.66 -10.22
C GLU A 107 -23.98 18.39 -10.61
N ASP A 108 -24.98 18.47 -11.48
CA ASP A 108 -25.65 17.27 -12.01
C ASP A 108 -24.64 16.41 -12.77
N ILE A 109 -23.82 17.05 -13.60
CA ILE A 109 -22.79 16.40 -14.40
C ILE A 109 -21.61 15.96 -13.53
N ASN A 110 -21.14 16.81 -12.62
CA ASN A 110 -19.99 16.50 -11.76
C ASN A 110 -20.28 15.30 -10.84
N ASN A 111 -21.44 15.28 -10.20
CA ASN A 111 -21.77 14.22 -9.24
C ASN A 111 -21.92 12.87 -9.94
N LEU A 112 -22.58 12.84 -11.11
CA LEU A 112 -22.66 11.64 -11.93
C LEU A 112 -21.27 11.21 -12.43
N SER A 113 -20.42 12.16 -12.82
CA SER A 113 -19.06 11.86 -13.30
C SER A 113 -18.22 11.21 -12.21
N HIS A 114 -18.21 11.78 -11.01
CA HIS A 114 -17.50 11.23 -9.87
C HIS A 114 -18.09 9.88 -9.41
N ALA A 115 -19.40 9.70 -9.50
CA ALA A 115 -20.06 8.44 -9.18
C ALA A 115 -19.66 7.32 -10.17
N LEU A 116 -19.67 7.59 -11.48
CA LEU A 116 -19.24 6.65 -12.50
C LEU A 116 -17.75 6.33 -12.37
N ALA A 117 -16.89 7.34 -12.27
CA ALA A 117 -15.45 7.18 -12.07
C ALA A 117 -15.16 6.28 -10.85
N ARG A 118 -15.84 6.53 -9.72
CA ARG A 118 -15.69 5.74 -8.50
C ARG A 118 -16.16 4.31 -8.70
N LYS A 119 -17.37 4.12 -9.24
CA LYS A 119 -17.94 2.79 -9.48
C LYS A 119 -17.01 1.97 -10.37
N GLU A 120 -16.53 2.54 -11.47
CA GLU A 120 -15.68 1.83 -12.41
C GLU A 120 -14.27 1.59 -11.87
N GLY A 121 -13.61 2.62 -11.36
CA GLY A 121 -12.24 2.51 -10.82
C GLY A 121 -12.17 1.53 -9.65
N VAL A 122 -13.14 1.55 -8.74
CA VAL A 122 -13.18 0.61 -7.61
C VAL A 122 -13.45 -0.81 -8.08
N ASN A 123 -14.48 -1.02 -8.91
CA ASN A 123 -14.85 -2.38 -9.33
C ASN A 123 -13.81 -3.05 -10.23
N ARG A 124 -13.15 -2.28 -11.11
CA ARG A 124 -12.20 -2.82 -12.09
C ARG A 124 -10.79 -2.95 -11.55
N VAL A 125 -10.38 -2.07 -10.63
CA VAL A 125 -8.99 -1.99 -10.19
C VAL A 125 -8.85 -2.38 -8.73
N MET A 126 -9.64 -1.79 -7.85
CA MET A 126 -9.47 -1.99 -6.40
C MET A 126 -9.94 -3.37 -5.95
N PHE A 127 -11.18 -3.74 -6.30
CA PHE A 127 -11.78 -5.00 -5.86
C PHE A 127 -11.01 -6.26 -6.27
N PRO A 128 -10.52 -6.40 -7.52
CA PRO A 128 -9.73 -7.57 -7.89
C PRO A 128 -8.51 -7.76 -6.99
N VAL A 129 -7.76 -6.69 -6.71
CA VAL A 129 -6.56 -6.78 -5.86
C VAL A 129 -6.92 -7.06 -4.39
N MET A 130 -8.01 -6.48 -3.88
CA MET A 130 -8.50 -6.80 -2.53
C MET A 130 -8.88 -8.28 -2.40
N ILE A 131 -9.60 -8.81 -3.40
CA ILE A 131 -9.98 -10.23 -3.43
C ILE A 131 -8.73 -11.11 -3.49
N ASP A 132 -7.72 -10.73 -4.27
CA ASP A 132 -6.46 -11.48 -4.36
C ASP A 132 -5.70 -11.51 -3.03
N ILE A 133 -5.70 -10.41 -2.27
CA ILE A 133 -5.16 -10.40 -0.89
C ILE A 133 -5.95 -11.35 0.00
N CYS A 134 -7.28 -11.29 -0.02
CA CYS A 134 -8.11 -12.19 0.78
C CYS A 134 -7.81 -13.66 0.44
N ARG A 135 -7.73 -14.01 -0.85
CA ARG A 135 -7.37 -15.36 -1.30
C ARG A 135 -5.97 -15.76 -0.83
N ALA A 136 -4.99 -14.86 -0.92
CA ALA A 136 -3.64 -15.12 -0.47
C ALA A 136 -3.58 -15.36 1.05
N LEU A 137 -4.30 -14.57 1.84
CA LEU A 137 -4.41 -14.75 3.29
C LEU A 137 -5.13 -16.05 3.66
N CYS A 138 -6.23 -16.41 2.98
CA CYS A 138 -6.92 -17.69 3.18
C CYS A 138 -6.02 -18.88 2.83
N SER A 139 -5.24 -18.77 1.76
CA SER A 139 -4.26 -19.78 1.36
C SER A 139 -3.19 -19.95 2.44
N LEU A 140 -2.61 -18.85 2.93
CA LEU A 140 -1.66 -18.86 4.05
C LEU A 140 -2.27 -19.48 5.32
N ALA A 141 -3.50 -19.10 5.68
CA ALA A 141 -4.16 -19.65 6.86
C ALA A 141 -4.39 -21.16 6.75
N THR A 142 -4.84 -21.63 5.58
CA THR A 142 -5.08 -23.06 5.32
C THR A 142 -3.78 -23.84 5.37
N GLN A 143 -2.75 -23.37 4.66
CA GLN A 143 -1.44 -24.00 4.60
C GLN A 143 -0.76 -24.09 5.98
N ASN A 144 -1.03 -23.12 6.86
CA ASN A 144 -0.38 -23.04 8.16
C ASN A 144 -1.26 -23.48 9.34
N SER A 145 -2.47 -23.99 9.08
CA SER A 145 -3.47 -24.31 10.11
C SER A 145 -3.03 -25.38 11.13
N GLY A 146 -2.12 -26.28 10.73
CA GLY A 146 -1.63 -27.37 11.57
C GLY A 146 -0.47 -27.00 12.50
N TYR A 147 0.04 -25.76 12.44
CA TYR A 147 1.24 -25.38 13.17
C TYR A 147 0.92 -24.59 14.45
N PRO A 148 1.41 -25.04 15.63
CA PRO A 148 1.31 -24.24 16.84
C PRO A 148 2.23 -23.02 16.73
N MET A 149 1.72 -21.84 17.10
CA MET A 149 2.48 -20.58 17.15
C MET A 149 2.46 -20.05 18.58
N LEU A 150 3.62 -19.65 19.10
CA LEU A 150 3.69 -18.97 20.39
C LEU A 150 2.96 -17.63 20.29
N VAL A 151 1.82 -17.53 20.97
CA VAL A 151 1.03 -16.30 21.01
C VAL A 151 1.76 -15.25 21.85
N ARG A 152 1.99 -14.07 21.27
CA ARG A 152 2.56 -12.92 21.99
C ARG A 152 1.45 -11.95 22.38
N THR A 153 1.02 -11.99 23.63
CA THR A 153 0.18 -10.95 24.25
C THR A 153 1.08 -9.99 25.03
N HIS A 154 0.97 -8.68 24.76
CA HIS A 154 1.75 -7.63 25.44
C HIS A 154 3.29 -7.76 25.28
N GLY A 155 3.81 -7.79 24.04
CA GLY A 155 5.26 -7.78 23.77
C GLY A 155 5.99 -6.81 24.71
N GLN A 156 6.72 -7.35 25.68
CA GLN A 156 6.85 -6.82 27.04
C GLN A 156 7.57 -5.47 27.13
N VAL A 157 6.89 -4.38 26.76
CA VAL A 157 7.22 -3.03 27.18
C VAL A 157 6.39 -2.75 28.43
N LYS A 158 7.06 -2.57 29.57
CA LYS A 158 6.39 -2.22 30.83
C LYS A 158 5.70 -0.87 30.63
N ILE A 159 4.37 -0.87 30.59
CA ILE A 159 3.58 0.36 30.51
C ILE A 159 3.79 1.11 31.82
N LEU A 160 4.37 2.30 31.71
CA LEU A 160 4.59 3.17 32.85
C LEU A 160 3.50 4.22 32.91
N GLY A 161 3.16 4.62 34.13
CA GLY A 161 2.20 5.67 34.43
C GLY A 161 2.78 6.62 35.47
N LYS A 162 2.02 7.66 35.82
CA LYS A 162 2.46 8.69 36.77
C LYS A 162 1.39 8.90 37.85
N PHE A 163 1.81 8.83 39.10
CA PHE A 163 0.96 9.14 40.25
C PHE A 163 1.78 9.85 41.33
N ALA A 164 2.21 11.09 41.11
CA ALA A 164 3.15 11.77 42.00
C ALA A 164 2.81 13.26 42.27
N GLY A 165 1.52 13.61 42.19
CA GLY A 165 1.03 14.97 42.44
C GLY A 165 1.40 15.97 41.33
N ALA A 166 1.23 17.27 41.60
CA ALA A 166 1.29 18.32 40.58
C ALA A 166 2.62 18.38 39.81
N VAL A 167 3.74 18.21 40.52
CA VAL A 167 5.10 18.35 39.94
C VAL A 167 5.96 17.11 40.09
N GLY A 168 5.37 15.97 40.46
CA GLY A 168 6.08 14.69 40.54
C GLY A 168 6.72 14.36 41.89
N ASN A 169 6.51 15.19 42.91
CA ASN A 169 7.16 15.07 44.23
C ASN A 169 6.18 14.91 45.41
N TYR A 170 4.91 14.57 45.16
CA TYR A 170 3.92 14.31 46.22
C TYR A 170 3.69 15.47 47.21
N ASN A 171 3.94 16.74 46.82
CA ASN A 171 3.95 17.88 47.74
C ASN A 171 2.67 18.01 48.57
N ALA A 172 1.50 17.93 47.92
CA ALA A 172 0.20 18.01 48.60
C ALA A 172 -0.02 16.82 49.54
N ASN A 173 0.41 15.63 49.12
CA ASN A 173 0.29 14.39 49.87
C ASN A 173 1.16 14.40 51.13
N VAL A 174 2.41 14.87 51.04
CA VAL A 174 3.33 14.99 52.19
C VAL A 174 2.89 16.07 53.18
N VAL A 175 2.30 17.17 52.71
CA VAL A 175 1.72 18.19 53.60
C VAL A 175 0.51 17.63 54.36
N ALA A 176 -0.37 16.89 53.68
CA ALA A 176 -1.57 16.33 54.28
C ALA A 176 -1.29 15.13 55.20
N TYR A 177 -0.35 14.26 54.82
CA TYR A 177 0.06 13.09 55.60
C TYR A 177 1.59 12.92 55.53
N PRO A 178 2.34 13.55 56.46
CA PRO A 178 3.80 13.52 56.47
C PRO A 178 4.40 12.13 56.69
N GLU A 179 3.67 11.26 57.42
CA GLU A 179 4.10 9.89 57.72
C GLU A 179 3.56 8.85 56.72
N GLY A 180 2.90 9.29 55.65
CA GLY A 180 2.39 8.41 54.61
C GLY A 180 3.51 7.81 53.76
N ASP A 181 3.51 6.48 53.59
CA ASP A 181 4.43 5.78 52.68
C ASP A 181 3.92 5.84 51.24
N TRP A 182 4.31 6.91 50.53
CA TRP A 182 3.84 7.18 49.16
C TRP A 182 4.62 6.35 48.11
N PRO A 183 3.94 5.49 47.31
CA PRO A 183 4.59 4.51 46.44
C PRO A 183 5.32 5.14 45.25
N LYS A 184 6.60 4.78 45.03
CA LYS A 184 7.43 5.29 43.91
C LYS A 184 7.17 4.56 42.59
N PHE A 185 5.97 4.71 42.02
CA PHE A 185 5.66 4.23 40.68
C PHE A 185 6.24 5.20 39.63
N ASN A 186 7.28 4.77 38.89
CA ASN A 186 8.11 5.62 38.01
C ASN A 186 8.76 6.80 38.77
N PRO A 187 9.91 6.59 39.43
CA PRO A 187 10.40 7.46 40.51
C PRO A 187 10.83 8.87 40.09
N TYR A 188 10.96 9.13 38.79
CA TYR A 188 11.43 10.42 38.26
C TYR A 188 10.49 10.90 37.17
N VAL A 189 9.50 11.69 37.56
CA VAL A 189 8.47 12.25 36.68
C VAL A 189 8.22 13.71 37.04
N THR A 190 7.71 14.52 36.10
CA THR A 190 7.27 15.90 36.37
C THR A 190 5.75 15.93 36.53
N GLN A 191 5.06 16.94 36.00
CA GLN A 191 3.60 16.96 35.92
C GLN A 191 3.06 15.88 34.97
N ILE A 192 3.82 15.48 33.97
CA ILE A 192 3.44 14.45 32.99
C ILE A 192 4.31 13.21 33.16
N GLU A 193 3.78 12.07 32.72
CA GLU A 193 4.61 10.90 32.41
C GLU A 193 5.46 11.25 31.16
N PRO A 194 6.78 10.98 31.15
CA PRO A 194 7.69 11.43 30.10
C PRO A 194 7.44 10.78 28.72
N ARG A 195 6.62 9.72 28.64
CA ARG A 195 6.25 8.99 27.41
C ARG A 195 7.42 8.34 26.71
N ASP A 196 8.56 8.19 27.39
CA ASP A 196 9.73 7.51 26.87
C ASP A 196 9.43 6.06 26.50
N TYR A 197 8.52 5.40 27.24
CA TYR A 197 8.07 4.05 26.91
C TYR A 197 7.25 4.04 25.61
N ILE A 198 6.48 5.09 25.31
CA ILE A 198 5.75 5.25 24.04
C ILE A 198 6.76 5.47 22.90
N SER A 199 7.75 6.32 23.11
CA SER A 199 8.83 6.54 22.14
C SER A 199 9.64 5.27 21.88
N LYS A 200 9.96 4.48 22.91
CA LYS A 200 10.62 3.17 22.77
C LYS A 200 9.73 2.14 22.09
N LEU A 201 8.43 2.12 22.39
CA LEU A 201 7.44 1.28 21.73
C LEU A 201 7.36 1.62 20.24
N LEU A 202 7.29 2.91 19.90
CA LEU A 202 7.30 3.41 18.52
C LEU A 202 8.65 3.18 17.81
N ASN A 203 9.78 3.33 18.51
CA ASN A 203 11.12 3.08 17.97
C ASN A 203 11.39 1.60 17.72
N LEU A 204 10.79 0.69 18.49
CA LEU A 204 10.85 -0.74 18.21
C LEU A 204 10.20 -1.07 16.85
N PHE A 205 9.21 -0.29 16.41
CA PHE A 205 8.61 -0.40 15.09
C PHE A 205 9.48 0.20 13.97
N THR A 206 10.40 1.14 14.27
CA THR A 206 11.24 1.82 13.26
C THR A 206 12.71 1.36 13.18
N GLN A 207 13.26 0.67 14.19
CA GLN A 207 14.69 0.29 14.26
C GLN A 207 15.14 -0.90 13.37
N LEU A 208 14.67 -1.00 12.13
CA LEU A 208 15.19 -1.97 11.15
C LEU A 208 15.76 -1.38 9.85
N LYS A 209 16.16 -0.11 9.80
CA LYS A 209 16.88 0.42 8.61
C LYS A 209 18.39 0.13 8.68
N ALA A 210 18.86 -0.69 7.73
CA ALA A 210 20.24 -1.15 7.58
C ALA A 210 20.95 -0.43 6.43
N LEU A 211 22.21 -0.02 6.65
CA LEU A 211 23.09 0.45 5.57
C LEU A 211 24.40 -0.36 5.44
N THR A 212 24.63 -1.42 6.23
CA THR A 212 25.95 -2.10 6.24
C THR A 212 25.94 -3.62 6.37
N MET A 213 24.80 -4.32 6.31
CA MET A 213 24.77 -5.78 6.45
C MET A 213 24.39 -6.51 5.14
N PRO A 214 25.33 -7.19 4.45
CA PRO A 214 25.12 -7.78 3.12
C PRO A 214 24.21 -9.04 3.08
N HIS A 215 23.67 -9.47 4.21
CA HIS A 215 22.84 -10.69 4.34
C HIS A 215 21.44 -10.40 4.90
N LYS A 216 21.11 -9.14 5.23
CA LYS A 216 19.84 -8.81 5.87
C LYS A 216 18.71 -8.71 4.84
N ILE A 217 17.70 -9.59 4.96
CA ILE A 217 16.46 -9.51 4.19
C ILE A 217 15.41 -8.78 5.05
N ASN A 218 15.10 -7.53 4.68
CA ASN A 218 14.06 -6.75 5.38
C ASN A 218 12.68 -7.01 4.75
N PRO A 219 11.59 -6.99 5.53
CA PRO A 219 10.22 -7.07 5.04
C PRO A 219 9.75 -5.77 4.36
N ILE A 220 10.58 -5.21 3.47
CA ILE A 220 10.40 -3.87 2.88
C ILE A 220 9.09 -3.70 2.11
N ASP A 221 8.56 -4.78 1.54
CA ASP A 221 7.26 -4.75 0.87
C ASP A 221 6.12 -4.52 1.87
N PHE A 222 6.18 -5.11 3.07
CA PHE A 222 5.21 -4.85 4.13
C PHE A 222 5.39 -3.46 4.74
N GLU A 223 6.63 -3.01 4.95
CA GLU A 223 6.92 -1.64 5.43
C GLU A 223 6.42 -0.57 4.44
N ASN A 224 6.62 -0.79 3.14
CA ASN A 224 6.10 0.09 2.10
C ASN A 224 4.58 0.05 2.02
N SER A 225 3.97 -1.12 2.23
CA SER A 225 2.52 -1.24 2.31
C SER A 225 1.95 -0.43 3.47
N ASP A 226 2.47 -0.62 4.67
CA ASP A 226 2.02 0.06 5.89
C ASP A 226 2.13 1.59 5.76
N GLY A 227 3.28 2.09 5.28
CA GLY A 227 3.47 3.52 5.03
C GLY A 227 2.44 4.10 4.06
N ASN A 228 2.07 3.36 3.01
CA ASN A 228 1.06 3.81 2.05
C ASN A 228 -0.38 3.68 2.57
N LEU A 229 -0.70 2.68 3.40
CA LEU A 229 -2.00 2.61 4.07
C LEU A 229 -2.21 3.80 5.00
N CYS A 230 -1.17 4.25 5.70
CA CYS A 230 -1.23 5.46 6.52
C CYS A 230 -1.57 6.70 5.67
N GLN A 231 -0.87 6.90 4.54
CA GLN A 231 -1.17 8.00 3.62
C GLN A 231 -2.59 7.91 3.04
N ALA A 232 -3.00 6.73 2.61
CA ALA A 232 -4.34 6.48 2.08
C ALA A 232 -5.42 6.83 3.10
N ASN A 233 -5.29 6.35 4.35
CA ASN A 233 -6.25 6.60 5.41
C ASN A 233 -6.33 8.08 5.75
N SER A 234 -5.20 8.80 5.79
CA SER A 234 -5.17 10.24 6.04
C SER A 234 -5.98 11.01 5.00
N ILE A 235 -5.74 10.75 3.71
CA ILE A 235 -6.43 11.41 2.61
C ILE A 235 -7.91 11.05 2.59
N LEU A 236 -8.24 9.75 2.62
CA LEU A 236 -9.62 9.27 2.54
C LEU A 236 -10.45 9.69 3.75
N SER A 237 -9.85 9.73 4.95
CA SER A 237 -10.51 10.26 6.14
C SER A 237 -10.78 11.76 6.00
N GLY A 238 -9.82 12.55 5.52
CA GLY A 238 -9.99 13.98 5.28
C GLY A 238 -11.11 14.26 4.27
N VAL A 239 -11.13 13.52 3.16
CA VAL A 239 -12.21 13.58 2.15
C VAL A 239 -13.56 13.21 2.78
N SER A 240 -13.64 12.10 3.50
CA SER A 240 -14.87 11.63 4.16
C SER A 240 -15.42 12.64 5.17
N MET A 241 -14.54 13.31 5.93
CA MET A 241 -14.95 14.32 6.90
C MET A 241 -15.39 15.62 6.23
N LYS A 242 -14.76 16.00 5.11
CA LYS A 242 -14.99 17.31 4.48
C LYS A 242 -16.20 17.33 3.53
N LEU A 243 -16.42 16.26 2.76
CA LEU A 243 -17.46 16.24 1.72
C LEU A 243 -18.90 16.42 2.23
N PRO A 244 -19.32 15.85 3.38
CA PRO A 244 -20.71 15.99 3.85
C PRO A 244 -21.08 17.40 4.34
N ILE A 245 -20.11 18.32 4.45
CA ILE A 245 -20.30 19.65 5.05
C ILE A 245 -20.07 20.73 3.99
N SER A 246 -21.17 21.39 3.60
CA SER A 246 -21.21 22.50 2.65
C SER A 246 -22.12 23.62 3.20
N ARG A 247 -21.71 24.89 3.06
CA ARG A 247 -22.45 26.04 3.61
C ARG A 247 -23.72 26.33 2.81
N LEU A 248 -24.84 26.50 3.51
CA LEU A 248 -26.14 26.85 2.93
C LEU A 248 -26.55 25.85 1.82
N GLN A 249 -26.86 26.34 0.61
CA GLN A 249 -27.25 25.48 -0.51
C GLN A 249 -26.06 24.73 -1.13
N CYS A 250 -24.89 25.37 -1.24
CA CYS A 250 -23.60 24.75 -1.57
C CYS A 250 -22.48 25.80 -1.52
N ASP A 251 -21.32 25.45 -0.95
CA ASP A 251 -20.03 26.08 -1.22
C ASP A 251 -19.13 25.15 -2.05
N LEU A 252 -18.22 25.71 -2.85
CA LEU A 252 -17.44 24.98 -3.86
C LEU A 252 -16.18 24.27 -3.32
N THR A 253 -16.04 24.12 -1.99
CA THR A 253 -14.82 23.56 -1.40
C THR A 253 -14.67 22.06 -1.64
N ASP A 254 -15.76 21.36 -1.86
CA ASP A 254 -15.82 19.95 -2.22
C ASP A 254 -15.22 19.63 -3.59
N SER A 255 -15.36 20.54 -4.57
CA SER A 255 -14.86 20.36 -5.94
C SER A 255 -13.35 20.05 -5.98
N THR A 256 -12.54 20.78 -5.22
CA THR A 256 -11.08 20.51 -5.14
C THR A 256 -10.78 19.25 -4.32
N VAL A 257 -11.58 18.96 -3.29
CA VAL A 257 -11.41 17.78 -2.44
C VAL A 257 -11.71 16.50 -3.22
N LEU A 258 -12.74 16.49 -4.07
CA LEU A 258 -13.13 15.35 -4.90
C LEU A 258 -12.05 14.96 -5.93
N ARG A 259 -11.28 15.92 -6.43
CA ARG A 259 -10.13 15.68 -7.33
C ARG A 259 -8.99 14.90 -6.65
N ASN A 260 -8.96 14.88 -5.32
CA ASN A 260 -7.95 14.15 -4.54
C ASN A 260 -8.40 12.74 -4.14
N LEU A 261 -9.61 12.29 -4.50
CA LEU A 261 -10.08 10.94 -4.21
C LEU A 261 -9.16 9.87 -4.83
N GLY A 262 -8.66 10.12 -6.05
CA GLY A 262 -7.71 9.25 -6.74
C GLY A 262 -6.40 9.05 -5.98
N MET A 263 -5.93 10.06 -5.25
CA MET A 263 -4.69 9.99 -4.46
C MET A 263 -4.83 8.98 -3.30
N GLY A 264 -5.94 9.04 -2.57
CA GLY A 264 -6.21 8.09 -1.47
C GLY A 264 -6.35 6.64 -1.98
N LEU A 265 -7.04 6.46 -3.11
CA LEU A 265 -7.17 5.15 -3.75
C LEU A 265 -5.85 4.66 -4.35
N GLY A 266 -5.02 5.54 -4.91
CA GLY A 266 -3.71 5.22 -5.46
C GLY A 266 -2.74 4.72 -4.40
N HIS A 267 -2.67 5.40 -3.25
CA HIS A 267 -1.90 4.90 -2.10
C HIS A 267 -2.43 3.56 -1.58
N SER A 268 -3.76 3.39 -1.54
CA SER A 268 -4.38 2.10 -1.18
C SER A 268 -3.95 0.98 -2.13
N LEU A 269 -4.03 1.20 -3.44
CA LEU A 269 -3.65 0.23 -4.46
C LEU A 269 -2.17 -0.13 -4.38
N LEU A 270 -1.30 0.87 -4.19
CA LEU A 270 0.13 0.65 -4.02
C LEU A 270 0.41 -0.23 -2.79
N ALA A 271 -0.28 0.04 -1.68
CA ALA A 271 -0.16 -0.78 -0.48
C ALA A 271 -0.62 -2.22 -0.73
N TYR A 272 -1.76 -2.41 -1.39
CA TYR A 272 -2.27 -3.74 -1.70
C TYR A 272 -1.31 -4.54 -2.59
N LYS A 273 -0.78 -3.92 -3.65
CA LYS A 273 0.22 -4.54 -4.52
C LYS A 273 1.52 -4.85 -3.77
N ALA A 274 1.94 -3.97 -2.85
CA ALA A 274 3.11 -4.22 -2.00
C ALA A 274 2.88 -5.39 -1.02
N THR A 275 1.72 -5.46 -0.36
CA THR A 275 1.33 -6.59 0.49
C THR A 275 1.37 -7.91 -0.29
N MET A 276 0.81 -7.95 -1.51
CA MET A 276 0.84 -9.15 -2.35
C MET A 276 2.27 -9.59 -2.69
N ARG A 277 3.15 -8.64 -3.04
CA ARG A 277 4.58 -8.96 -3.23
C ARG A 277 5.21 -9.49 -1.94
N GLY A 278 4.93 -8.86 -0.81
CA GLY A 278 5.37 -9.30 0.51
C GLY A 278 4.96 -10.75 0.79
N ILE A 279 3.67 -11.07 0.64
CA ILE A 279 3.11 -12.41 0.86
C ILE A 279 3.81 -13.45 -0.02
N SER A 280 4.03 -13.13 -1.31
CA SER A 280 4.72 -14.05 -2.23
C SER A 280 6.15 -14.39 -1.80
N LYS A 281 6.80 -13.52 -1.01
CA LYS A 281 8.17 -13.69 -0.51
C LYS A 281 8.26 -14.40 0.84
N VAL A 282 7.17 -14.51 1.60
CA VAL A 282 7.17 -15.17 2.94
C VAL A 282 7.57 -16.65 2.86
N GLN A 283 7.45 -17.29 1.69
CA GLN A 283 7.81 -18.69 1.48
C GLN A 283 9.24 -18.91 0.97
N VAL A 284 10.07 -17.88 0.83
CA VAL A 284 11.34 -17.98 0.09
C VAL A 284 12.51 -18.29 1.03
N LEU A 285 13.10 -19.48 0.87
CA LEU A 285 14.33 -19.95 1.53
C LEU A 285 15.63 -19.30 1.00
N ALA A 286 15.57 -18.04 0.56
CA ALA A 286 16.72 -17.39 -0.07
C ALA A 286 17.92 -17.27 0.87
N GLU A 287 17.69 -16.93 2.13
CA GLU A 287 18.74 -16.73 3.14
C GLU A 287 19.57 -17.99 3.46
N PRO A 288 18.97 -19.16 3.78
CA PRO A 288 19.76 -20.37 4.05
C PRO A 288 20.58 -20.81 2.84
N ILE A 289 20.02 -20.70 1.63
CA ILE A 289 20.71 -21.06 0.40
C ILE A 289 21.90 -20.12 0.17
N GLN A 290 21.71 -18.80 0.30
CA GLN A 290 22.79 -17.81 0.20
C GLN A 290 23.90 -18.06 1.23
N THR A 291 23.52 -18.46 2.44
CA THR A 291 24.45 -18.74 3.54
C THR A 291 25.29 -19.98 3.25
N VAL A 292 24.67 -21.05 2.74
CA VAL A 292 25.40 -22.25 2.31
C VAL A 292 26.30 -21.96 1.12
N MET A 293 25.82 -21.23 0.11
CA MET A 293 26.65 -20.79 -1.02
C MET A 293 27.89 -20.02 -0.54
N ARG A 294 27.77 -19.22 0.53
CA ARG A 294 28.89 -18.48 1.13
C ARG A 294 29.90 -19.42 1.80
N ARG A 295 29.43 -20.42 2.55
CA ARG A 295 30.29 -21.42 3.20
C ARG A 295 31.12 -22.20 2.18
N TYR A 296 30.55 -22.51 1.02
CA TYR A 296 31.22 -23.28 -0.04
C TYR A 296 31.90 -22.41 -1.12
N GLY A 297 32.02 -21.09 -0.88
CA GLY A 297 32.81 -20.21 -1.76
C GLY A 297 32.21 -19.96 -3.15
N ILE A 298 30.93 -20.26 -3.38
CA ILE A 298 30.27 -20.03 -4.68
C ILE A 298 30.29 -18.51 -5.00
N PRO A 299 30.80 -18.06 -6.17
CA PRO A 299 30.84 -16.63 -6.53
C PRO A 299 29.45 -16.09 -6.95
N GLU A 300 29.32 -14.75 -6.99
CA GLU A 300 28.13 -14.04 -7.55
C GLU A 300 26.76 -14.42 -6.96
N ARG A 301 26.75 -14.91 -5.72
CA ARG A 301 25.58 -15.52 -5.04
C ARG A 301 24.34 -14.62 -5.01
N TYR A 302 24.53 -13.33 -4.76
CA TYR A 302 23.44 -12.36 -4.71
C TYR A 302 22.82 -12.15 -6.09
N GLU A 303 23.63 -12.06 -7.15
CA GLU A 303 23.11 -11.92 -8.51
C GLU A 303 22.42 -13.22 -8.97
N LYS A 304 22.94 -14.40 -8.63
CA LYS A 304 22.27 -15.69 -8.90
C LYS A 304 20.90 -15.82 -8.24
N LEU A 305 20.76 -15.41 -6.97
CA LEU A 305 19.46 -15.39 -6.27
C LEU A 305 18.54 -14.28 -6.77
N LYS A 306 19.11 -13.15 -7.18
CA LYS A 306 18.38 -12.04 -7.77
C LYS A 306 17.82 -12.41 -9.15
N GLU A 307 18.56 -13.16 -9.97
CA GLU A 307 18.05 -13.71 -11.23
C GLU A 307 16.87 -14.66 -10.99
N LEU A 308 16.95 -15.54 -10.00
CA LEU A 308 15.84 -16.43 -9.61
C LEU A 308 14.58 -15.66 -9.17
N THR A 309 14.75 -14.52 -8.49
CA THR A 309 13.66 -13.75 -7.87
C THR A 309 13.17 -12.58 -8.73
N ARG A 310 13.84 -12.25 -9.84
CA ARG A 310 13.54 -11.07 -10.65
C ARG A 310 12.47 -11.38 -11.70
N GLY A 311 11.25 -10.94 -11.41
CA GLY A 311 10.15 -10.95 -12.38
C GLY A 311 9.40 -12.27 -12.52
N GLN A 312 9.72 -13.27 -11.69
CA GLN A 312 9.03 -14.55 -11.64
C GLN A 312 8.66 -14.92 -10.20
N ALA A 313 7.56 -15.66 -10.03
CA ALA A 313 7.18 -16.20 -8.72
C ALA A 313 8.10 -17.37 -8.40
N VAL A 314 8.77 -17.32 -7.24
CA VAL A 314 9.64 -18.41 -6.79
C VAL A 314 8.77 -19.54 -6.24
N THR A 315 8.71 -20.64 -6.97
CA THR A 315 7.99 -21.86 -6.57
C THR A 315 8.95 -22.86 -5.93
N LYS A 316 8.39 -23.89 -5.29
CA LYS A 316 9.18 -25.02 -4.76
C LYS A 316 10.03 -25.64 -5.87
N ASP A 317 9.45 -25.83 -7.05
CA ASP A 317 10.13 -26.47 -8.18
C ASP A 317 11.27 -25.60 -8.73
N SER A 318 11.04 -24.28 -8.88
CA SER A 318 12.10 -23.37 -9.31
C SER A 318 13.23 -23.27 -8.29
N MET A 319 12.90 -23.36 -6.99
CA MET A 319 13.90 -23.36 -5.93
C MET A 319 14.69 -24.66 -5.88
N GLN A 320 14.02 -25.80 -6.11
CA GLN A 320 14.65 -27.10 -6.17
C GLN A 320 15.63 -27.19 -7.35
N GLN A 321 15.18 -26.76 -8.53
CA GLN A 321 16.03 -26.69 -9.72
C GLN A 321 17.24 -25.77 -9.49
N PHE A 322 17.04 -24.61 -8.86
CA PHE A 322 18.14 -23.72 -8.50
C PHE A 322 19.15 -24.38 -7.57
N ILE A 323 18.71 -25.14 -6.55
CA ILE A 323 19.60 -25.87 -5.62
C ILE A 323 20.37 -26.97 -6.35
N ASP A 324 19.72 -27.66 -7.30
CA ASP A 324 20.32 -28.75 -8.07
C ASP A 324 21.43 -28.26 -9.02
N ASP A 325 21.32 -27.03 -9.53
CA ASP A 325 22.30 -26.38 -10.38
C ASP A 325 23.52 -25.82 -9.60
N LEU A 326 23.48 -25.80 -8.26
CA LEU A 326 24.61 -25.33 -7.46
C LEU A 326 25.69 -26.42 -7.34
N ASP A 327 26.95 -26.00 -7.50
CA ASP A 327 28.13 -26.82 -7.24
C ASP A 327 28.34 -27.02 -5.72
N LEU A 328 27.48 -27.86 -5.14
CA LEU A 328 27.48 -28.21 -3.72
C LEU A 328 27.65 -29.72 -3.54
N PRO A 329 28.33 -30.17 -2.46
CA PRO A 329 28.38 -31.58 -2.09
C PRO A 329 26.98 -32.17 -1.93
N GLU A 330 26.81 -33.42 -2.34
CA GLU A 330 25.51 -34.10 -2.40
C GLU A 330 24.77 -34.11 -1.05
N GLU A 331 25.49 -34.28 0.06
CA GLU A 331 24.93 -34.23 1.42
C GLU A 331 24.32 -32.86 1.74
N VAL A 332 24.98 -31.77 1.32
CA VAL A 332 24.56 -30.39 1.58
C VAL A 332 23.39 -30.03 0.70
N ARG A 333 23.43 -30.45 -0.57
CA ARG A 333 22.34 -30.31 -1.52
C ARG A 333 21.09 -31.01 -1.00
N SER A 334 21.21 -32.27 -0.57
CA SER A 334 20.10 -33.04 0.01
C SER A 334 19.49 -32.35 1.25
N LYS A 335 20.32 -31.74 2.12
CA LYS A 335 19.83 -30.97 3.28
C LYS A 335 19.10 -29.69 2.85
N LEU A 336 19.62 -28.95 1.87
CA LEU A 336 18.95 -27.76 1.33
C LEU A 336 17.63 -28.10 0.62
N SER A 337 17.59 -29.19 -0.14
CA SER A 337 16.37 -29.63 -0.85
C SER A 337 15.27 -30.12 0.09
N LYS A 338 15.65 -30.63 1.27
CA LYS A 338 14.70 -30.99 2.34
C LYS A 338 14.27 -29.78 3.18
N LEU A 339 14.97 -28.65 3.05
CA LEU A 339 14.65 -27.45 3.78
C LEU A 339 13.33 -26.89 3.25
N THR A 340 12.44 -26.55 4.16
CA THR A 340 11.19 -25.84 3.91
C THR A 340 11.19 -24.57 4.76
N PRO A 341 10.42 -23.53 4.41
CA PRO A 341 10.25 -22.39 5.30
C PRO A 341 9.86 -22.82 6.74
N HIS A 342 9.11 -23.92 6.85
CA HIS A 342 8.69 -24.53 8.10
C HIS A 342 9.80 -25.22 8.89
N SER A 343 10.76 -25.87 8.22
CA SER A 343 11.90 -26.53 8.88
C SER A 343 13.09 -25.59 9.09
N TYR A 344 12.98 -24.33 8.66
CA TYR A 344 14.02 -23.31 8.82
C TYR A 344 13.79 -22.47 10.10
N THR A 345 13.68 -23.14 11.24
CA THR A 345 13.44 -22.53 12.55
C THR A 345 14.71 -22.27 13.35
N GLY A 346 15.88 -22.67 12.83
CA GLY A 346 17.16 -22.51 13.52
C GLY A 346 17.16 -23.21 14.87
N LEU A 347 17.61 -22.51 15.91
CA LEU A 347 17.63 -23.00 17.30
C LEU A 347 16.38 -22.60 18.10
N ALA A 348 15.27 -22.25 17.43
CA ALA A 348 14.10 -21.69 18.12
C ALA A 348 13.55 -22.61 19.21
N GLU A 349 13.45 -23.92 18.95
CA GLU A 349 12.97 -24.91 19.92
C GLU A 349 13.94 -25.08 21.10
N ASP A 350 15.23 -25.28 20.81
CA ASP A 350 16.28 -25.45 21.83
C ASP A 350 16.38 -24.23 22.75
N LEU A 351 16.29 -23.01 22.20
CA LEU A 351 16.36 -21.77 22.98
C LEU A 351 15.12 -21.54 23.84
N THR A 352 13.97 -22.13 23.49
CA THR A 352 12.76 -22.04 24.31
C THR A 352 12.76 -22.99 25.50
N ILE A 353 13.47 -24.12 25.42
CA ILE A 353 13.58 -25.09 26.53
C ILE A 353 14.37 -24.50 27.71
N ASP A 354 15.29 -23.57 27.46
CA ASP A 354 16.14 -22.93 28.48
C ASP A 354 15.69 -21.52 28.88
N ILE A 355 14.50 -21.06 28.46
CA ILE A 355 14.05 -19.67 28.67
C ILE A 355 14.00 -19.27 30.15
N GLU A 356 13.80 -20.23 31.06
CA GLU A 356 13.79 -20.04 32.50
C GLU A 356 15.19 -19.77 33.10
N LYS A 357 16.27 -20.07 32.37
CA LYS A 357 17.68 -19.81 32.78
C LYS A 357 18.21 -18.45 32.33
N TRP A 358 17.46 -17.73 31.49
CA TRP A 358 17.86 -16.41 30.98
C TRP A 358 17.91 -15.31 32.05
N PRO A 359 17.07 -15.29 33.10
CA PRO A 359 17.14 -14.29 34.16
C PRO A 359 18.47 -14.30 34.92
N THR A 360 19.15 -15.45 35.02
CA THR A 360 20.45 -15.59 35.71
C THR A 360 21.65 -15.19 34.86
N LEU A 361 21.49 -14.96 33.56
CA LEU A 361 22.54 -14.49 32.65
C LEU A 361 22.71 -12.97 32.66
N PHE A 362 21.79 -12.24 33.29
CA PHE A 362 21.76 -10.77 33.36
C PHE A 362 21.90 -10.21 34.79
N VAL A 363 22.38 -11.03 35.74
CA VAL A 363 22.76 -10.59 37.10
C VAL A 363 24.27 -10.45 37.21
#